data_AF-A0A2V6IHY0-F1
#
_entry.id   AF-A0A2V6IHY0-F1
#
_cell.length_a   1.000
_cell.length_b   1.000
_cell.length_c   1.000
_cell.angle_alpha   90.00
_cell.angle_beta   90.00
_cell.angle_gamma   90.00
#
_symmetry.space_group_name_H-M   'P 1'
#
loop_
_entity.id
_entity.type
_entity.pdbx_description
1 polymer ?
#
loop_
_entity_poly.entity_id
_entity_poly.type
_entity_poly.pdbx_seq_one_letter_code
_entity_poly.pdbx_strand_id
1 'polypeptide(L)'
;NIYIRQYDALVKSTIKHPAVFGYLVGNEIFGGVTQNPQFWTNFGTLINAAQGAGISQGQNPFLMTAINDEFTPQTSWPAIKLGEQSGKLRNLDSWCINIYRGSEFGGSGNSVFTQYLALMNSFQTPTRKPLILGEWGTPHTTRPIGIYGQSSRQPVSNLDDVPESQMGVGQPYFAAQPVATFLTTQWDRIKANLKAGSNQVCAGGFIFDWCDEYWKGDPDNPNPPVVQLGGPAAGFQGGAFAGGYWDEAGFGVTSAVDQSTYGQGKPNISRRLFKGYTAVKTFYNASSESGDELYLTGAQIAAIQSDIQEEIHNDRKELKELRQIDVLHEVSVRRWLQVRLQVLHARLAYPTDEVLEQIDENMTDDGQTLLSKGEKRSTLTELRARLAELQPGG
;
A
#
# COMPACT_ATOMS: atom_id res chain seq x y z
N ASN A 1 -10.86 34.52 -10.96
CA ASN A 1 -10.78 33.23 -10.25
C ASN A 1 -9.36 33.07 -9.71
N ILE A 2 -9.17 33.08 -8.38
CA ILE A 2 -7.86 33.15 -7.73
C ILE A 2 -7.05 31.86 -7.86
N TYR A 3 -7.72 30.71 -7.79
CA TYR A 3 -7.09 29.38 -7.84
C TYR A 3 -6.41 29.10 -9.19
N ILE A 4 -7.00 29.54 -10.30
CA ILE A 4 -6.38 29.45 -11.63
C ILE A 4 -5.02 30.16 -11.64
N ARG A 5 -4.96 31.38 -11.07
CA ARG A 5 -3.71 32.14 -11.02
C ARG A 5 -2.67 31.52 -10.07
N GLN A 6 -3.13 30.89 -8.99
CA GLN A 6 -2.24 30.18 -8.06
C GLN A 6 -1.61 28.96 -8.70
N TYR A 7 -2.36 28.12 -9.42
CA TYR A 7 -1.80 26.99 -10.16
C TYR A 7 -0.87 27.46 -11.28
N ASP A 8 -1.24 28.51 -12.03
CA ASP A 8 -0.38 29.07 -13.08
C ASP A 8 0.97 29.55 -12.52
N ALA A 9 0.95 30.31 -11.42
CA ALA A 9 2.15 30.81 -10.76
C ALA A 9 2.99 29.69 -10.15
N LEU A 10 2.36 28.75 -9.44
CA LEU A 10 3.03 27.59 -8.84
C LEU A 10 3.80 26.82 -9.90
N VAL A 11 3.12 26.37 -10.96
CA VAL A 11 3.74 25.54 -12.00
C VAL A 11 4.86 26.30 -12.71
N LYS A 12 4.64 27.56 -13.13
CA LYS A 12 5.68 28.34 -13.81
C LYS A 12 6.94 28.51 -12.95
N SER A 13 6.76 28.68 -11.64
CA SER A 13 7.88 28.93 -10.73
C SER A 13 8.67 27.67 -10.34
N THR A 14 8.06 26.48 -10.44
CA THR A 14 8.67 25.25 -9.90
C THR A 14 8.95 24.16 -10.95
N ILE A 15 8.36 24.19 -12.15
CA ILE A 15 8.39 23.04 -13.09
C ILE A 15 9.78 22.65 -13.61
N LYS A 16 10.75 23.57 -13.58
CA LYS A 16 12.13 23.29 -13.99
C LYS A 16 13.00 22.79 -12.81
N HIS A 17 12.46 22.74 -11.60
CA HIS A 17 13.19 22.31 -10.43
C HIS A 17 13.28 20.77 -10.40
N PRO A 18 14.47 20.17 -10.33
CA PRO A 18 14.64 18.72 -10.48
C PRO A 18 13.97 17.88 -9.38
N ALA A 19 13.73 18.47 -8.19
CA ALA A 19 13.00 17.79 -7.11
C ALA A 19 11.47 17.80 -7.28
N VAL A 20 10.92 18.50 -8.28
CA VAL A 20 9.48 18.59 -8.50
C VAL A 20 9.07 17.50 -9.48
N PHE A 21 8.46 16.44 -8.96
CA PHE A 21 7.96 15.33 -9.77
C PHE A 21 6.67 15.68 -10.54
N GLY A 22 5.73 16.38 -9.88
CA GLY A 22 4.42 16.68 -10.48
C GLY A 22 3.56 17.57 -9.59
N TYR A 23 2.31 17.78 -10.02
CA TYR A 23 1.37 18.70 -9.38
C TYR A 23 0.04 18.04 -9.06
N LEU A 24 -0.39 18.16 -7.81
CA LEU A 24 -1.69 17.75 -7.33
C LEU A 24 -2.71 18.88 -7.47
N VAL A 25 -3.71 18.68 -8.32
CA VAL A 25 -4.85 19.56 -8.49
C VAL A 25 -5.98 19.06 -7.59
N GLY A 26 -6.20 19.70 -6.45
CA GLY A 26 -7.16 19.26 -5.44
C GLY A 26 -6.71 18.05 -4.60
N ASN A 27 -7.26 17.95 -3.40
CA ASN A 27 -7.12 16.80 -2.48
C ASN A 27 -8.51 16.36 -2.01
N GLU A 28 -8.67 15.08 -1.75
CA GLU A 28 -9.93 14.48 -1.29
C GLU A 28 -11.15 14.94 -2.10
N ILE A 29 -11.13 14.72 -3.41
CA ILE A 29 -12.31 14.94 -4.23
C ILE A 29 -13.29 13.77 -4.04
N PHE A 30 -14.41 14.00 -3.35
CA PHE A 30 -15.39 12.94 -3.03
C PHE A 30 -16.80 13.49 -2.75
N GLY A 31 -17.78 12.60 -2.62
CA GLY A 31 -19.12 12.93 -2.14
C GLY A 31 -19.97 13.74 -3.10
N GLY A 32 -21.00 14.43 -2.56
CA GLY A 32 -22.06 15.07 -3.35
C GLY A 32 -21.59 16.14 -4.34
N VAL A 33 -20.44 16.77 -4.12
CA VAL A 33 -19.89 17.78 -5.04
C VAL A 33 -19.56 17.18 -6.42
N THR A 34 -19.17 15.90 -6.47
CA THR A 34 -18.81 15.19 -7.70
C THR A 34 -20.02 14.97 -8.63
N GLN A 35 -21.24 15.06 -8.09
CA GLN A 35 -22.48 14.95 -8.87
C GLN A 35 -22.82 16.24 -9.63
N ASN A 36 -22.16 17.36 -9.32
CA ASN A 36 -22.44 18.65 -9.95
C ASN A 36 -21.61 18.84 -11.24
N PRO A 37 -22.23 18.94 -12.43
CA PRO A 37 -21.48 19.16 -13.68
C PRO A 37 -20.66 20.46 -13.72
N GLN A 38 -21.10 21.50 -12.98
CA GLN A 38 -20.37 22.75 -12.87
C GLN A 38 -19.07 22.59 -12.09
N PHE A 39 -19.03 21.69 -11.10
CA PHE A 39 -17.81 21.37 -10.37
C PHE A 39 -16.74 20.87 -11.35
N TRP A 40 -17.05 19.89 -12.19
CA TRP A 40 -16.10 19.36 -13.18
C TRP A 40 -15.65 20.41 -14.20
N THR A 41 -16.55 21.31 -14.61
CA THR A 41 -16.18 22.43 -15.51
C THR A 41 -15.15 23.35 -14.85
N ASN A 42 -15.37 23.71 -13.58
CA ASN A 42 -14.44 24.55 -12.83
C ASN A 42 -13.12 23.82 -12.55
N PHE A 43 -13.20 22.56 -12.14
CA PHE A 43 -12.05 21.73 -11.80
C PHE A 43 -11.16 21.47 -13.03
N GLY A 44 -11.76 21.11 -14.17
CA GLY A 44 -11.04 20.98 -15.44
C GLY A 44 -10.37 22.27 -15.89
N THR A 45 -10.91 23.44 -15.52
CA THR A 45 -10.25 24.73 -15.79
C THR A 45 -8.97 24.90 -14.95
N LEU A 46 -8.94 24.39 -13.71
CA LEU A 46 -7.72 24.36 -12.89
C LEU A 46 -6.67 23.42 -13.48
N ILE A 47 -7.08 22.21 -13.91
CA ILE A 47 -6.19 21.24 -14.57
C ILE A 47 -5.60 21.85 -15.85
N ASN A 48 -6.43 22.46 -16.70
CA ASN A 48 -5.97 23.11 -17.92
C ASN A 48 -5.01 24.28 -17.65
N ALA A 49 -5.21 25.02 -16.56
CA ALA A 49 -4.31 26.10 -16.16
C ALA A 49 -2.94 25.57 -15.76
N ALA A 50 -2.88 24.51 -14.95
CA ALA A 50 -1.63 23.86 -14.58
C ALA A 50 -0.89 23.30 -15.82
N GLN A 51 -1.63 22.64 -16.72
CA GLN A 51 -1.08 22.11 -17.97
C GLN A 51 -0.50 23.23 -18.85
N GLY A 52 -1.29 24.28 -19.10
CA GLY A 52 -0.88 25.41 -19.93
C GLY A 52 0.31 26.16 -19.33
N ALA A 53 0.36 26.29 -18.01
CA ALA A 53 1.48 26.90 -17.30
C ALA A 53 2.79 26.13 -17.55
N GLY A 54 2.76 24.80 -17.46
CA GLY A 54 3.94 23.98 -17.75
C GLY A 54 4.37 24.08 -19.21
N ILE A 55 3.43 23.95 -20.15
CA ILE A 55 3.71 24.08 -21.59
C ILE A 55 4.33 25.46 -21.89
N SER A 56 3.86 26.53 -21.26
CA SER A 56 4.43 27.88 -21.44
C SER A 56 5.89 28.00 -20.98
N GLN A 57 6.35 27.09 -20.11
CA GLN A 57 7.74 26.98 -19.68
C GLN A 57 8.57 26.01 -20.54
N GLY A 58 7.99 25.44 -21.59
CA GLY A 58 8.61 24.44 -22.45
C GLY A 58 8.73 23.06 -21.77
N GLN A 59 7.84 22.75 -20.84
CA GLN A 59 7.83 21.50 -20.07
C GLN A 59 6.44 20.86 -20.14
N ASN A 60 6.35 19.53 -20.02
CA ASN A 60 5.08 18.83 -19.85
C ASN A 60 4.92 18.46 -18.37
N PRO A 61 4.05 19.13 -17.59
CA PRO A 61 3.90 18.82 -16.17
C PRO A 61 3.23 17.45 -16.01
N PHE A 62 3.68 16.67 -15.02
CA PHE A 62 2.94 15.50 -14.56
C PHE A 62 1.81 15.96 -13.64
N LEU A 63 0.55 15.78 -14.05
CA LEU A 63 -0.63 16.28 -13.34
C LEU A 63 -1.42 15.15 -12.69
N MET A 64 -1.86 15.40 -11.46
CA MET A 64 -2.56 14.45 -10.62
C MET A 64 -3.74 15.10 -9.91
N THR A 65 -4.66 14.29 -9.38
CA THR A 65 -5.68 14.70 -8.41
C THR A 65 -5.76 13.64 -7.33
N ALA A 66 -6.00 14.02 -6.07
CA ALA A 66 -6.26 13.06 -5.00
C ALA A 66 -7.77 12.94 -4.75
N ILE A 67 -8.24 11.70 -4.72
CA ILE A 67 -9.64 11.31 -4.58
C ILE A 67 -9.76 10.46 -3.32
N ASN A 68 -10.84 10.65 -2.55
CA ASN A 68 -11.07 9.80 -1.39
C ASN A 68 -11.48 8.40 -1.83
N ASP A 69 -11.21 7.42 -0.98
CA ASP A 69 -11.50 6.04 -1.26
C ASP A 69 -12.99 5.67 -1.09
N GLU A 70 -13.81 6.09 -2.06
CA GLU A 70 -15.26 5.84 -2.11
C GLU A 70 -15.63 4.56 -2.87
N PHE A 71 -14.75 3.56 -2.90
CA PHE A 71 -15.07 2.31 -3.59
C PHE A 71 -16.20 1.57 -2.90
N THR A 72 -17.20 1.19 -3.70
CA THR A 72 -18.05 0.04 -3.41
C THR A 72 -18.09 -0.88 -4.62
N PRO A 73 -18.45 -2.16 -4.46
CA PRO A 73 -18.68 -3.06 -5.59
C PRO A 73 -19.71 -2.52 -6.59
N GLN A 74 -20.70 -1.74 -6.13
CA GLN A 74 -21.74 -1.13 -6.97
C GLN A 74 -21.28 0.18 -7.63
N THR A 75 -20.44 0.96 -6.94
CA THR A 75 -19.97 2.28 -7.37
C THR A 75 -18.46 2.39 -7.15
N SER A 76 -17.68 1.78 -8.04
CA SER A 76 -16.20 1.88 -7.98
C SER A 76 -15.74 3.31 -8.28
N TRP A 77 -15.25 4.03 -7.25
CA TRP A 77 -14.75 5.42 -7.28
C TRP A 77 -15.58 6.38 -8.16
N PRO A 78 -16.76 6.81 -7.68
CA PRO A 78 -17.66 7.67 -8.44
C PRO A 78 -17.00 8.97 -8.90
N ALA A 79 -16.11 9.57 -8.11
CA ALA A 79 -15.39 10.78 -8.50
C ALA A 79 -14.57 10.58 -9.80
N ILE A 80 -13.83 9.47 -9.92
CA ILE A 80 -13.06 9.15 -11.14
C ILE A 80 -14.03 8.95 -12.31
N LYS A 81 -15.08 8.14 -12.13
CA LYS A 81 -16.04 7.84 -13.20
C LYS A 81 -16.72 9.10 -13.74
N LEU A 82 -17.24 9.94 -12.86
CA LEU A 82 -17.94 11.18 -13.23
C LEU A 82 -16.99 12.20 -13.85
N GLY A 83 -15.77 12.32 -13.32
CA GLY A 83 -14.75 13.18 -13.86
C GLY A 83 -14.32 12.76 -15.28
N GLU A 84 -14.08 11.48 -15.52
CA GLU A 84 -13.76 10.95 -16.86
C GLU A 84 -14.94 11.11 -17.83
N GLN A 85 -16.17 10.80 -17.40
CA GLN A 85 -17.39 11.00 -18.22
C GLN A 85 -17.61 12.47 -18.60
N SER A 86 -17.20 13.42 -17.76
CA SER A 86 -17.28 14.85 -18.07
C SER A 86 -16.24 15.30 -19.12
N GLY A 87 -15.22 14.48 -19.40
CA GLY A 87 -14.08 14.80 -20.28
C GLY A 87 -13.11 15.83 -19.69
N LYS A 88 -13.24 16.16 -18.40
CA LYS A 88 -12.46 17.23 -17.73
C LYS A 88 -11.18 16.75 -17.07
N LEU A 89 -11.00 15.43 -16.91
CA LEU A 89 -9.81 14.82 -16.34
C LEU A 89 -8.74 14.41 -17.37
N ARG A 90 -8.99 14.67 -18.67
CA ARG A 90 -8.13 14.20 -19.78
C ARG A 90 -6.65 14.59 -19.68
N ASN A 91 -6.36 15.71 -19.01
CA ASN A 91 -5.00 16.26 -18.84
C ASN A 91 -4.33 15.80 -17.54
N LEU A 92 -4.96 14.92 -16.76
CA LEU A 92 -4.28 14.26 -15.65
C LEU A 92 -3.50 13.06 -16.19
N ASP A 93 -2.30 12.85 -15.67
CA ASP A 93 -1.49 11.67 -15.96
C ASP A 93 -1.79 10.51 -15.02
N SER A 94 -2.22 10.82 -13.79
CA SER A 94 -2.57 9.83 -12.77
C SER A 94 -3.81 10.25 -11.98
N TRP A 95 -4.56 9.24 -11.50
CA TRP A 95 -5.52 9.43 -10.41
C TRP A 95 -4.85 8.98 -9.12
N CYS A 96 -4.66 9.91 -8.19
CA CYS A 96 -4.24 9.58 -6.84
C CYS A 96 -5.47 9.18 -6.01
N ILE A 97 -5.34 8.14 -5.20
CA ILE A 97 -6.40 7.74 -4.27
C ILE A 97 -5.83 7.72 -2.85
N ASN A 98 -6.49 8.43 -1.93
CA ASN A 98 -6.17 8.41 -0.51
C ASN A 98 -6.84 7.18 0.10
N ILE A 99 -6.07 6.14 0.42
CA ILE A 99 -6.57 4.80 0.77
C ILE A 99 -6.13 4.43 2.18
N TYR A 100 -7.13 4.25 3.03
CA TYR A 100 -6.97 3.93 4.45
C TYR A 100 -7.63 2.60 4.83
N ARG A 101 -7.76 1.70 3.85
CA ARG A 101 -8.31 0.35 4.09
C ARG A 101 -7.30 -0.47 4.89
N GLY A 102 -7.79 -1.23 5.86
CA GLY A 102 -6.94 -2.11 6.66
C GLY A 102 -6.48 -3.35 5.93
N SER A 103 -6.88 -4.52 6.44
CA SER A 103 -6.70 -5.80 5.75
C SER A 103 -7.30 -5.82 4.34
N GLU A 104 -8.26 -4.96 4.04
CA GLU A 104 -8.89 -4.80 2.73
C GLU A 104 -8.03 -4.03 1.70
N PHE A 105 -6.95 -3.36 2.12
CA PHE A 105 -6.01 -2.68 1.21
C PHE A 105 -5.49 -3.63 0.13
N GLY A 106 -5.08 -4.82 0.57
CA GLY A 106 -4.64 -5.92 -0.28
C GLY A 106 -5.56 -7.12 -0.19
N GLY A 107 -6.85 -6.90 0.09
CA GLY A 107 -7.84 -7.95 0.28
C GLY A 107 -7.78 -8.97 -0.87
N SER A 108 -7.66 -10.23 -0.50
CA SER A 108 -7.53 -11.36 -1.40
C SER A 108 -8.62 -11.42 -2.48
N GLY A 109 -8.24 -11.35 -3.77
CA GLY A 109 -9.15 -11.31 -4.93
C GLY A 109 -9.97 -10.03 -5.11
N ASN A 110 -9.81 -9.04 -4.24
CA ASN A 110 -10.50 -7.76 -4.27
C ASN A 110 -9.61 -6.64 -3.72
N SER A 111 -8.33 -6.66 -4.12
CA SER A 111 -7.35 -5.64 -3.71
C SER A 111 -7.68 -4.30 -4.37
N VAL A 112 -7.17 -3.21 -3.81
CA VAL A 112 -7.29 -1.90 -4.45
C VAL A 112 -6.74 -1.91 -5.89
N PHE A 113 -5.70 -2.70 -6.15
CA PHE A 113 -5.09 -2.83 -7.47
C PHE A 113 -5.99 -3.56 -8.47
N THR A 114 -6.59 -4.68 -8.07
CA THR A 114 -7.54 -5.44 -8.90
C THR A 114 -8.77 -4.59 -9.22
N GLN A 115 -9.29 -3.87 -8.22
CA GLN A 115 -10.41 -2.95 -8.37
C GLN A 115 -10.09 -1.78 -9.29
N TYR A 116 -8.90 -1.20 -9.17
CA TYR A 116 -8.45 -0.08 -9.99
C TYR A 116 -8.21 -0.53 -11.45
N LEU A 117 -7.65 -1.71 -11.67
CA LEU A 117 -7.55 -2.33 -12.99
C LEU A 117 -8.93 -2.53 -13.63
N ALA A 118 -9.90 -3.04 -12.85
CA ALA A 118 -11.28 -3.19 -13.30
C ALA A 118 -11.93 -1.84 -13.64
N LEU A 119 -11.70 -0.80 -12.85
CA LEU A 119 -12.15 0.56 -13.14
C LEU A 119 -11.60 1.05 -14.48
N MET A 120 -10.28 0.97 -14.69
CA MET A 120 -9.63 1.37 -15.95
C MET A 120 -10.20 0.65 -17.17
N ASN A 121 -10.54 -0.63 -17.02
CA ASN A 121 -11.13 -1.46 -18.07
C ASN A 121 -12.64 -1.20 -18.29
N SER A 122 -13.31 -0.54 -17.33
CA SER A 122 -14.77 -0.29 -17.40
C SER A 122 -15.14 0.89 -18.30
N PHE A 123 -14.19 1.74 -18.67
CA PHE A 123 -14.44 2.87 -19.56
C PHE A 123 -14.63 2.43 -21.01
N GLN A 124 -15.48 3.16 -21.75
CA GLN A 124 -15.79 2.86 -23.17
C GLN A 124 -14.52 2.74 -24.03
N THR A 125 -13.53 3.58 -23.75
CA THR A 125 -12.16 3.40 -24.22
C THR A 125 -11.31 3.10 -23.00
N PRO A 126 -10.67 1.91 -22.90
CA PRO A 126 -9.82 1.56 -21.78
C PRO A 126 -8.79 2.67 -21.54
N THR A 127 -8.86 3.28 -20.36
CA THR A 127 -7.98 4.38 -19.98
C THR A 127 -6.89 3.81 -19.11
N ARG A 128 -5.63 4.07 -19.46
CA ARG A 128 -4.47 3.64 -18.70
C ARG A 128 -3.86 4.86 -18.02
N LYS A 129 -4.05 4.96 -16.71
CA LYS A 129 -3.40 5.95 -15.86
C LYS A 129 -2.82 5.22 -14.65
N PRO A 130 -1.53 5.36 -14.33
CA PRO A 130 -0.97 4.74 -13.14
C PRO A 130 -1.75 5.22 -11.90
N LEU A 131 -2.01 4.30 -10.99
CA LEU A 131 -2.45 4.61 -9.63
C LEU A 131 -1.23 5.12 -8.86
N ILE A 132 -1.40 6.27 -8.23
CA ILE A 132 -0.52 6.74 -7.16
C ILE A 132 -1.34 6.70 -5.87
N LEU A 133 -0.81 6.10 -4.82
CA LEU A 133 -1.47 6.16 -3.52
C LEU A 133 -1.23 7.57 -2.98
N GLY A 134 -2.27 8.41 -2.99
CA GLY A 134 -2.16 9.81 -2.59
C GLY A 134 -1.81 9.92 -1.11
N GLU A 135 -2.43 9.05 -0.32
CA GLU A 135 -2.20 8.86 1.11
C GLU A 135 -2.45 7.38 1.43
N TRP A 136 -1.65 6.78 2.29
CA TRP A 136 -1.92 5.46 2.87
C TRP A 136 -1.22 5.34 4.23
N GLY A 137 -1.82 4.59 5.16
CA GLY A 137 -1.24 4.40 6.48
C GLY A 137 -2.28 4.04 7.54
N THR A 138 -1.88 4.13 8.80
CA THR A 138 -2.74 3.92 9.96
C THR A 138 -2.29 4.81 11.11
N PRO A 139 -3.20 5.20 12.03
CA PRO A 139 -2.79 5.81 13.28
C PRO A 139 -1.84 4.91 14.09
N HIS A 140 -0.87 5.55 14.74
CA HIS A 140 0.14 4.95 15.62
C HIS A 140 -0.13 5.22 17.10
N THR A 141 -1.26 5.84 17.43
CA THR A 141 -1.59 6.33 18.77
C THR A 141 -2.84 5.68 19.32
N THR A 142 -2.92 5.60 20.66
CA THR A 142 -4.12 5.24 21.42
C THR A 142 -4.37 6.14 22.60
N ARG A 143 -5.58 6.08 23.16
CA ARG A 143 -6.06 6.92 24.27
C ARG A 143 -6.71 6.07 25.38
N PRO A 144 -6.61 6.46 26.67
CA PRO A 144 -7.24 5.73 27.77
C PRO A 144 -8.76 5.59 27.66
N ILE A 145 -9.31 4.54 28.30
CA ILE A 145 -10.75 4.27 28.29
C ILE A 145 -11.56 5.31 29.08
N GLY A 146 -12.70 5.73 28.54
CA GLY A 146 -13.68 6.61 29.20
C GLY A 146 -13.44 8.11 29.03
N ILE A 147 -12.40 8.52 28.31
CA ILE A 147 -12.07 9.93 28.05
C ILE A 147 -11.96 10.11 26.53
N TYR A 148 -13.10 10.32 25.87
CA TYR A 148 -13.18 10.19 24.41
C TYR A 148 -13.85 11.37 23.71
N GLY A 149 -13.38 11.66 22.49
CA GLY A 149 -13.92 12.69 21.61
C GLY A 149 -13.14 13.99 21.66
N GLN A 150 -13.70 15.01 20.99
CA GLN A 150 -13.11 16.32 20.66
C GLN A 150 -12.62 17.17 21.86
N SER A 151 -12.62 16.63 23.08
CA SER A 151 -12.28 17.33 24.32
C SER A 151 -11.14 16.67 25.12
N SER A 152 -10.62 15.52 24.69
CA SER A 152 -9.54 14.84 25.41
C SER A 152 -8.20 15.57 25.23
N ARG A 153 -7.63 16.06 26.34
CA ARG A 153 -6.28 16.67 26.41
C ARG A 153 -5.24 15.76 27.03
N GLN A 154 -5.61 14.51 27.29
CA GLN A 154 -4.72 13.54 27.94
C GLN A 154 -3.62 13.09 26.96
N PRO A 155 -2.44 12.69 27.46
CA PRO A 155 -1.37 12.18 26.62
C PRO A 155 -1.83 10.99 25.78
N VAL A 156 -1.43 10.98 24.50
CA VAL A 156 -1.55 9.82 23.63
C VAL A 156 -0.51 8.77 23.99
N SER A 157 -0.91 7.50 24.02
CA SER A 157 0.01 6.35 24.11
C SER A 157 0.37 5.88 22.71
N ASN A 158 1.55 5.32 22.53
CA ASN A 158 1.96 4.69 21.27
C ASN A 158 1.34 3.28 21.20
N LEU A 159 0.77 2.91 20.05
CA LEU A 159 0.17 1.60 19.85
C LEU A 159 1.21 0.47 19.94
N ASP A 160 2.46 0.73 19.51
CA ASP A 160 3.58 -0.21 19.60
C ASP A 160 4.07 -0.49 21.04
N ASP A 161 3.65 0.35 22.00
CA ASP A 161 3.99 0.22 23.43
C ASP A 161 2.84 -0.40 24.25
N VAL A 162 1.67 -0.62 23.63
CA VAL A 162 0.56 -1.34 24.25
C VAL A 162 0.95 -2.82 24.33
N PRO A 163 0.91 -3.47 25.51
CA PRO A 163 1.15 -4.90 25.60
C PRO A 163 0.10 -5.69 24.81
N GLU A 164 0.51 -6.73 24.09
CA GLU A 164 -0.42 -7.62 23.35
C GLU A 164 -1.54 -8.18 24.25
N SER A 165 -1.24 -8.41 25.54
CA SER A 165 -2.23 -8.85 26.54
C SER A 165 -3.36 -7.84 26.79
N GLN A 166 -3.22 -6.59 26.35
CA GLN A 166 -4.23 -5.55 26.40
C GLN A 166 -4.89 -5.28 25.03
N MET A 167 -4.57 -6.09 24.02
CA MET A 167 -5.17 -6.06 22.68
C MET A 167 -6.11 -7.25 22.46
N GLY A 168 -7.04 -7.15 21.51
CA GLY A 168 -7.91 -8.26 21.12
C GLY A 168 -9.19 -8.40 21.96
N VAL A 169 -9.97 -9.44 21.64
CA VAL A 169 -11.36 -9.55 22.12
C VAL A 169 -11.45 -9.54 23.65
N GLY A 170 -12.22 -8.61 24.21
CA GLY A 170 -12.41 -8.42 25.65
C GLY A 170 -11.36 -7.57 26.37
N GLN A 171 -10.35 -7.05 25.65
CA GLN A 171 -9.29 -6.24 26.24
C GLN A 171 -9.54 -4.72 26.11
N PRO A 172 -8.85 -3.89 26.91
CA PRO A 172 -9.00 -2.43 26.88
C PRO A 172 -8.78 -1.80 25.49
N TYR A 173 -7.90 -2.38 24.67
CA TYR A 173 -7.62 -1.95 23.31
C TYR A 173 -8.05 -3.02 22.30
N PHE A 174 -9.31 -3.44 22.41
CA PHE A 174 -9.90 -4.59 21.70
C PHE A 174 -9.51 -4.75 20.22
N ALA A 175 -9.38 -3.65 19.48
CA ALA A 175 -9.11 -3.66 18.05
C ALA A 175 -7.70 -3.15 17.67
N ALA A 176 -6.80 -3.04 18.64
CA ALA A 176 -5.39 -2.72 18.42
C ALA A 176 -4.62 -3.84 17.70
N GLN A 177 -3.76 -3.43 16.76
CA GLN A 177 -2.75 -4.24 16.08
C GLN A 177 -1.44 -3.44 16.10
N PRO A 178 -0.26 -4.08 16.18
CA PRO A 178 1.00 -3.35 16.06
C PRO A 178 1.11 -2.64 14.70
N VAL A 179 1.60 -1.40 14.69
CA VAL A 179 1.58 -0.58 13.48
C VAL A 179 2.56 -1.12 12.43
N ALA A 180 3.71 -1.63 12.88
CA ALA A 180 4.69 -2.26 12.01
C ALA A 180 4.09 -3.39 11.17
N THR A 181 3.22 -4.23 11.77
CA THR A 181 2.56 -5.33 11.06
C THR A 181 1.63 -4.80 9.96
N PHE A 182 0.89 -3.73 10.26
CA PHE A 182 -0.05 -3.13 9.32
C PHE A 182 0.68 -2.48 8.12
N LEU A 183 1.67 -1.64 8.38
CA LEU A 183 2.45 -0.96 7.34
C LEU A 183 3.24 -1.96 6.49
N THR A 184 3.81 -3.00 7.10
CA THR A 184 4.47 -4.10 6.36
C THR A 184 3.48 -4.78 5.42
N THR A 185 2.28 -5.11 5.89
CA THR A 185 1.25 -5.76 5.07
C THR A 185 0.83 -4.88 3.88
N GLN A 186 0.59 -3.58 4.09
CA GLN A 186 0.23 -2.68 3.00
C GLN A 186 1.37 -2.53 2.00
N TRP A 187 2.61 -2.41 2.48
CA TRP A 187 3.80 -2.32 1.64
C TRP A 187 4.02 -3.57 0.79
N ASP A 188 3.95 -4.76 1.37
CA ASP A 188 4.14 -6.02 0.64
C ASP A 188 3.14 -6.15 -0.52
N ARG A 189 1.93 -5.62 -0.34
CA ARG A 189 0.89 -5.59 -1.39
C ARG A 189 1.22 -4.57 -2.48
N ILE A 190 1.74 -3.40 -2.12
CA ILE A 190 2.25 -2.42 -3.09
C ILE A 190 3.36 -3.07 -3.91
N LYS A 191 4.38 -3.62 -3.25
CA LYS A 191 5.54 -4.27 -3.87
C LYS A 191 5.13 -5.39 -4.82
N ALA A 192 4.19 -6.24 -4.41
CA ALA A 192 3.65 -7.28 -5.28
C ALA A 192 3.01 -6.69 -6.55
N ASN A 193 2.28 -5.58 -6.46
CA ASN A 193 1.71 -4.93 -7.64
C ASN A 193 2.76 -4.26 -8.53
N LEU A 194 3.81 -3.67 -7.96
CA LEU A 194 4.93 -3.11 -8.74
C LEU A 194 5.61 -4.16 -9.62
N LYS A 195 5.59 -5.43 -9.19
CA LYS A 195 6.11 -6.59 -9.92
C LYS A 195 5.06 -7.37 -10.72
N ALA A 196 3.82 -6.87 -10.84
CA ALA A 196 2.70 -7.62 -11.45
C ALA A 196 2.68 -7.63 -12.99
N GLY A 197 3.71 -7.11 -13.65
CA GLY A 197 3.84 -7.10 -15.11
C GLY A 197 2.66 -6.40 -15.78
N SER A 198 1.94 -7.11 -16.66
CA SER A 198 0.78 -6.53 -17.37
C SER A 198 -0.40 -6.14 -16.45
N ASN A 199 -0.43 -6.64 -15.21
CA ASN A 199 -1.40 -6.29 -14.18
C ASN A 199 -0.88 -5.22 -13.20
N GLN A 200 0.33 -4.69 -13.41
CA GLN A 200 0.83 -3.56 -12.66
C GLN A 200 -0.04 -2.34 -12.96
N VAL A 201 -0.61 -1.76 -11.90
CA VAL A 201 -1.39 -0.52 -12.00
C VAL A 201 -0.85 0.57 -11.09
N CYS A 202 -0.14 0.21 -10.03
CA CYS A 202 0.46 1.12 -9.07
C CYS A 202 1.86 1.56 -9.50
N ALA A 203 2.17 2.82 -9.25
CA ALA A 203 3.50 3.40 -9.39
C ALA A 203 4.12 3.83 -8.04
N GLY A 204 3.50 3.41 -6.93
CA GLY A 204 3.87 3.79 -5.57
C GLY A 204 2.92 4.82 -4.96
N GLY A 205 3.40 5.59 -3.97
CA GLY A 205 2.62 6.64 -3.34
C GLY A 205 3.21 7.12 -2.02
N PHE A 206 2.42 7.88 -1.26
CA PHE A 206 2.88 8.63 -0.10
C PHE A 206 2.27 8.08 1.18
N ILE A 207 3.13 7.69 2.13
CA ILE A 207 2.68 7.32 3.46
C ILE A 207 2.13 8.57 4.16
N PHE A 208 0.93 8.45 4.70
CA PHE A 208 0.31 9.47 5.54
C PHE A 208 0.53 9.07 7.00
N ASP A 209 1.35 9.79 7.76
CA ASP A 209 2.18 10.92 7.33
C ASP A 209 3.58 10.91 7.97
N TRP A 210 4.45 11.83 7.57
CA TRP A 210 5.83 11.81 8.08
C TRP A 210 5.89 12.15 9.57
N CYS A 211 5.07 13.07 10.06
CA CYS A 211 5.06 13.50 11.45
C CYS A 211 3.64 13.72 11.97
N ASP A 212 3.37 13.30 13.22
CA ASP A 212 2.06 13.45 13.86
C ASP A 212 1.46 14.85 13.63
N GLU A 213 0.20 14.92 13.19
CA GLU A 213 -0.48 16.20 13.03
C GLU A 213 -1.01 16.71 14.38
N TYR A 214 -0.77 17.99 14.69
CA TYR A 214 -1.30 18.62 15.92
C TYR A 214 -2.42 19.63 15.66
N TRP A 215 -2.89 19.74 14.41
CA TRP A 215 -3.74 20.85 13.98
C TRP A 215 -4.97 20.39 13.17
N LYS A 216 -6.18 20.65 13.69
CA LYS A 216 -7.42 20.89 12.92
C LYS A 216 -8.33 21.90 13.65
N GLY A 217 -7.75 23.02 14.12
CA GLY A 217 -8.47 24.09 14.81
C GLY A 217 -8.07 25.46 14.29
N ASP A 218 -9.05 26.32 14.02
CA ASP A 218 -8.86 27.69 13.53
C ASP A 218 -7.93 28.49 14.49
N PRO A 219 -6.74 28.93 14.03
CA PRO A 219 -5.83 29.71 14.88
C PRO A 219 -6.45 31.05 15.32
N ASP A 220 -7.46 31.55 14.60
CA ASP A 220 -8.19 32.77 14.92
C ASP A 220 -9.42 32.52 15.81
N ASN A 221 -9.81 31.25 16.03
CA ASN A 221 -10.87 30.87 16.95
C ASN A 221 -10.37 29.85 18.00
N PRO A 222 -9.85 30.31 19.14
CA PRO A 222 -9.39 29.45 20.24
C PRO A 222 -10.53 28.71 20.98
N ASN A 223 -11.76 28.74 20.45
CA ASN A 223 -12.93 28.08 21.01
C ASN A 223 -13.65 27.23 19.93
N PRO A 224 -13.54 25.89 19.99
CA PRO A 224 -12.83 25.10 21.00
C PRO A 224 -11.29 25.16 20.81
N PRO A 225 -10.51 24.89 21.88
CA PRO A 225 -9.05 24.94 21.83
C PRO A 225 -8.48 23.99 20.78
N VAL A 226 -7.24 24.26 20.33
CA VAL A 226 -6.44 23.32 19.54
C VAL A 226 -6.30 22.02 20.33
N VAL A 227 -7.09 21.03 19.95
CA VAL A 227 -7.17 19.72 20.59
C VAL A 227 -7.00 18.68 19.50
N GLN A 228 -6.26 17.63 19.81
CA GLN A 228 -6.22 16.46 18.94
C GLN A 228 -7.61 15.86 18.87
N LEU A 229 -8.13 15.70 17.64
CA LEU A 229 -9.39 15.02 17.39
C LEU A 229 -9.10 13.54 17.16
N GLY A 230 -9.76 12.67 17.94
CA GLY A 230 -9.63 11.22 17.80
C GLY A 230 -9.88 10.46 19.09
N GLY A 231 -9.86 9.13 18.99
CA GLY A 231 -10.02 8.20 20.11
C GLY A 231 -11.08 7.13 19.87
N PRO A 232 -11.18 6.08 20.69
CA PRO A 232 -12.01 4.89 20.37
C PRO A 232 -13.53 5.07 20.60
N ALA A 233 -14.06 6.29 20.66
CA ALA A 233 -15.51 6.52 20.74
C ALA A 233 -16.21 6.18 19.42
N ALA A 234 -17.50 5.87 19.49
CA ALA A 234 -18.30 5.37 18.36
C ALA A 234 -18.16 6.16 17.04
N GLY A 235 -18.03 7.50 17.10
CA GLY A 235 -17.86 8.33 15.90
C GLY A 235 -16.49 8.23 15.22
N PHE A 236 -15.51 7.63 15.88
CA PHE A 236 -14.15 7.44 15.40
C PHE A 236 -13.79 5.94 15.30
N GLN A 237 -14.67 5.02 15.70
CA GLN A 237 -14.44 3.59 15.51
C GLN A 237 -14.36 3.28 14.02
N GLY A 238 -13.32 2.57 13.62
CA GLY A 238 -13.03 2.22 12.24
C GLY A 238 -12.25 0.92 12.22
N GLY A 239 -12.92 -0.18 11.84
CA GLY A 239 -12.29 -1.50 11.74
C GLY A 239 -11.18 -1.60 10.70
N ALA A 240 -11.01 -0.56 9.88
CA ALA A 240 -9.93 -0.44 8.91
C ALA A 240 -8.56 -0.11 9.55
N PHE A 241 -8.51 0.40 10.79
CA PHE A 241 -7.27 0.90 11.38
C PHE A 241 -6.68 -0.05 12.42
N ALA A 242 -5.35 -0.02 12.54
CA ALA A 242 -4.67 -0.56 13.71
C ALA A 242 -5.15 0.21 14.95
N GLY A 243 -5.83 -0.46 15.88
CA GLY A 243 -6.52 0.22 16.99
C GLY A 243 -8.04 0.09 16.92
N GLY A 244 -8.58 -0.08 15.70
CA GLY A 244 -10.01 -0.07 15.42
C GLY A 244 -10.65 1.30 15.51
N TYR A 245 -9.88 2.38 15.37
CA TYR A 245 -10.39 3.75 15.32
C TYR A 245 -9.47 4.69 14.54
N TRP A 246 -10.06 5.79 14.08
CA TRP A 246 -9.40 6.93 13.45
C TRP A 246 -8.87 7.88 14.54
N ASP A 247 -7.56 7.97 14.68
CA ASP A 247 -6.87 9.02 15.45
C ASP A 247 -6.01 9.82 14.48
N GLU A 248 -6.64 10.82 13.88
CA GLU A 248 -6.11 11.64 12.79
C GLU A 248 -4.76 12.28 13.13
N ALA A 249 -4.60 12.71 14.38
CA ALA A 249 -3.38 13.32 14.90
C ALA A 249 -2.21 12.33 15.07
N GLY A 250 -2.43 11.04 14.82
CA GLY A 250 -1.48 9.97 15.10
C GLY A 250 -0.99 9.21 13.88
N PHE A 251 -1.23 9.68 12.66
CA PHE A 251 -0.76 9.02 11.45
C PHE A 251 0.76 9.09 11.25
N GLY A 252 1.44 9.93 12.03
CA GLY A 252 2.87 10.20 11.90
C GLY A 252 3.73 8.95 12.03
N VAL A 253 4.70 8.79 11.12
CA VAL A 253 5.84 7.87 11.29
C VAL A 253 6.90 8.47 12.23
N THR A 254 6.81 9.77 12.50
CA THR A 254 7.60 10.51 13.49
C THR A 254 6.69 11.38 14.34
N SER A 255 7.21 11.94 15.43
CA SER A 255 6.46 12.90 16.25
C SER A 255 6.66 14.34 15.79
N ALA A 256 5.65 15.20 15.96
CA ALA A 256 5.72 16.62 15.66
C ALA A 256 6.62 17.46 16.59
N VAL A 257 6.95 17.05 17.82
CA VAL A 257 7.67 17.91 18.79
C VAL A 257 8.60 17.15 19.76
N ASP A 258 9.69 17.80 20.22
CA ASP A 258 10.61 17.31 21.26
C ASP A 258 10.00 17.46 22.67
N GLN A 259 10.15 16.40 23.48
CA GLN A 259 9.74 16.30 24.89
C GLN A 259 10.13 17.49 25.77
N SER A 260 11.32 18.05 25.53
CA SER A 260 11.89 19.14 26.33
C SER A 260 11.12 20.45 26.18
N THR A 261 10.31 20.59 25.12
CA THR A 261 9.60 21.84 24.78
C THR A 261 8.33 22.04 25.59
N TYR A 262 7.77 20.98 26.17
CA TYR A 262 6.52 21.03 26.92
C TYR A 262 6.68 20.36 28.30
N GLY A 263 6.94 21.18 29.32
CA GLY A 263 7.18 20.75 30.71
C GLY A 263 6.07 19.90 31.36
N GLN A 264 6.28 19.54 32.62
CA GLN A 264 5.40 18.64 33.41
C GLN A 264 3.90 18.95 33.22
N GLY A 265 3.11 17.93 32.85
CA GLY A 265 1.66 18.03 32.70
C GLY A 265 1.15 18.38 31.30
N LYS A 266 2.03 18.40 30.29
CA LYS A 266 1.66 18.55 28.88
C LYS A 266 1.84 17.23 28.11
N PRO A 267 1.08 16.99 27.02
CA PRO A 267 1.06 15.71 26.31
C PRO A 267 2.49 15.32 25.91
N ASN A 268 2.87 14.14 26.39
CA ASN A 268 4.22 13.59 26.30
C ASN A 268 4.41 13.06 24.87
N ILE A 269 5.18 13.76 24.04
CA ILE A 269 5.45 13.35 22.65
C ILE A 269 6.94 13.18 22.38
N SER A 270 7.68 12.74 23.41
CA SER A 270 8.96 12.07 23.17
C SER A 270 8.69 10.74 22.50
N ARG A 271 8.81 10.67 21.18
CA ARG A 271 8.81 9.37 20.52
C ARG A 271 10.05 9.23 19.68
N ARG A 272 10.90 8.30 20.11
CA ARG A 272 11.82 7.61 19.20
C ARG A 272 10.98 7.15 18.00
N LEU A 273 11.56 7.20 16.80
CA LEU A 273 11.01 6.61 15.57
C LEU A 273 10.17 5.37 15.89
N PHE A 274 8.90 5.33 15.45
CA PHE A 274 8.00 4.20 15.75
C PHE A 274 8.62 2.87 15.30
N LYS A 275 8.20 1.70 15.86
CA LYS A 275 8.72 0.42 15.36
C LYS A 275 8.34 0.22 13.89
N GLY A 276 7.20 0.79 13.47
CA GLY A 276 6.80 0.92 12.08
C GLY A 276 7.83 1.65 11.20
N TYR A 277 8.56 2.64 11.73
CA TYR A 277 9.65 3.29 11.00
C TYR A 277 10.79 2.32 10.69
N THR A 278 11.15 1.39 11.58
CA THR A 278 12.20 0.41 11.26
C THR A 278 11.76 -0.51 10.13
N ALA A 279 10.49 -0.91 10.10
CA ALA A 279 9.93 -1.66 8.97
C ALA A 279 10.02 -0.82 7.69
N VAL A 280 9.42 0.37 7.68
CA VAL A 280 9.43 1.32 6.56
C VAL A 280 10.85 1.66 6.08
N LYS A 281 11.78 1.90 7.00
CA LYS A 281 13.19 2.19 6.72
C LYS A 281 13.91 0.99 6.13
N THR A 282 13.67 -0.21 6.64
CA THR A 282 14.24 -1.44 6.06
C THR A 282 13.79 -1.57 4.61
N PHE A 283 12.54 -1.24 4.32
CA PHE A 283 11.99 -1.25 2.96
C PHE A 283 12.66 -0.22 2.05
N TYR A 284 12.62 1.08 2.42
CA TYR A 284 13.19 2.15 1.59
C TYR A 284 14.72 2.06 1.45
N ASN A 285 15.42 1.45 2.42
CA ASN A 285 16.87 1.22 2.31
C ASN A 285 17.23 -0.03 1.52
N ALA A 286 16.29 -0.94 1.29
CA ALA A 286 16.49 -2.11 0.44
C ALA A 286 16.30 -1.79 -1.05
N SER A 287 15.71 -0.63 -1.37
CA SER A 287 15.58 -0.14 -2.73
C SER A 287 16.76 0.74 -3.16
N SER A 288 17.17 0.58 -4.42
CA SER A 288 18.15 1.46 -5.08
C SER A 288 17.54 2.83 -5.40
N GLU A 289 18.38 3.82 -5.72
CA GLU A 289 17.89 5.12 -6.21
C GLU A 289 17.05 4.99 -7.49
N SER A 290 17.35 3.99 -8.33
CA SER A 290 16.57 3.65 -9.53
C SER A 290 15.25 2.94 -9.20
N GLY A 291 15.20 2.18 -8.09
CA GLY A 291 14.07 1.33 -7.75
C GLY A 291 13.86 0.15 -8.71
N ASP A 292 14.78 -0.13 -9.64
CA ASP A 292 14.62 -1.12 -10.72
C ASP A 292 14.27 -2.52 -10.20
N GLU A 293 14.79 -2.90 -9.03
CA GLU A 293 14.47 -4.15 -8.35
C GLU A 293 12.99 -4.27 -7.92
N LEU A 294 12.25 -3.16 -7.88
CA LEU A 294 10.82 -3.11 -7.60
C LEU A 294 9.96 -3.17 -8.87
N TYR A 295 10.50 -2.76 -10.03
CA TYR A 295 9.75 -2.58 -11.28
C TYR A 295 10.20 -3.57 -12.36
N LEU A 296 9.86 -4.84 -12.18
CA LEU A 296 10.18 -5.87 -13.17
C LEU A 296 9.36 -5.64 -14.46
N THR A 297 10.06 -5.53 -15.58
CA THR A 297 9.44 -5.47 -16.90
C THR A 297 8.76 -6.79 -17.24
N GLY A 298 7.76 -6.73 -18.13
CA GLY A 298 7.11 -7.96 -18.64
C GLY A 298 8.10 -8.94 -19.29
N ALA A 299 9.18 -8.44 -19.90
CA ALA A 299 10.24 -9.28 -20.45
C ALA A 299 11.06 -9.99 -19.36
N GLN A 300 11.38 -9.31 -18.25
CA GLN A 300 12.07 -9.92 -17.11
C GLN A 300 11.18 -10.98 -16.44
N ILE A 301 9.88 -10.71 -16.28
CA ILE A 301 8.94 -11.70 -15.73
C ILE A 301 8.85 -12.92 -16.67
N ALA A 302 8.77 -12.71 -17.98
CA ALA A 302 8.74 -13.78 -18.96
C ALA A 302 10.04 -14.62 -18.95
N ALA A 303 11.19 -13.99 -18.71
CA ALA A 303 12.47 -14.70 -18.55
C ALA A 303 12.44 -15.60 -17.31
N ILE A 304 12.04 -15.08 -16.14
CA ILE A 304 11.91 -15.87 -14.90
C ILE A 304 10.96 -17.07 -15.12
N GLN A 305 9.81 -16.84 -15.76
CA GLN A 305 8.86 -17.91 -16.07
C GLN A 305 9.45 -18.96 -17.02
N SER A 306 10.27 -18.55 -17.99
CA SER A 306 10.97 -19.45 -18.90
C SER A 306 11.94 -20.35 -18.15
N ASP A 307 12.74 -19.80 -17.24
CA ASP A 307 13.71 -20.56 -16.43
C ASP A 307 12.99 -21.59 -15.55
N ILE A 308 11.91 -21.19 -14.87
CA ILE A 308 11.08 -22.10 -14.07
C ILE A 308 10.48 -23.23 -14.94
N GLN A 309 10.05 -22.92 -16.18
CA GLN A 309 9.53 -23.93 -17.10
C GLN A 309 10.60 -24.95 -17.52
N GLU A 310 11.84 -24.50 -17.70
CA GLU A 310 12.97 -25.37 -17.98
C GLU A 310 13.27 -26.31 -16.79
N GLU A 311 13.27 -25.79 -15.56
CA GLU A 311 13.42 -26.62 -14.37
C GLU A 311 12.32 -27.68 -14.23
N ILE A 312 11.05 -27.29 -14.45
CA ILE A 312 9.92 -28.23 -14.48
C ILE A 312 10.13 -29.31 -15.55
N HIS A 313 10.67 -28.94 -16.71
CA HIS A 313 10.95 -29.89 -17.78
C HIS A 313 12.02 -30.91 -17.35
N ASN A 314 13.11 -30.44 -16.76
CA ASN A 314 14.23 -31.26 -16.29
C ASN A 314 13.80 -32.22 -15.17
N ASP A 315 13.11 -31.73 -14.14
CA ASP A 315 12.61 -32.56 -13.03
C ASP A 315 11.61 -33.63 -13.51
N ARG A 316 10.75 -33.30 -14.49
CA ARG A 316 9.83 -34.28 -15.11
C ARG A 316 10.56 -35.35 -15.90
N LYS A 317 11.64 -34.98 -16.59
CA LYS A 317 12.49 -35.91 -17.34
C LYS A 317 13.18 -36.88 -16.37
N GLU A 318 13.80 -36.37 -15.31
CA GLU A 318 14.45 -37.19 -14.28
C GLU A 318 13.45 -38.13 -13.59
N LEU A 319 12.26 -37.63 -13.24
CA LEU A 319 11.19 -38.43 -12.66
C LEU A 319 10.75 -39.59 -13.57
N LYS A 320 10.80 -39.40 -14.90
CA LYS A 320 10.48 -40.43 -15.88
C LYS A 320 11.62 -41.44 -16.03
N GLU A 321 12.87 -40.99 -15.98
CA GLU A 321 14.06 -41.84 -16.09
C GLU A 321 14.24 -42.72 -14.85
N LEU A 322 13.92 -42.22 -13.64
CA LEU A 322 13.90 -43.02 -12.41
C LEU A 322 12.93 -44.21 -12.49
N ARG A 323 11.84 -44.11 -13.27
CA ARG A 323 10.93 -45.25 -13.49
C ARG A 323 11.57 -46.40 -14.27
N GLN A 324 12.71 -46.17 -14.91
CA GLN A 324 13.35 -47.10 -15.83
C GLN A 324 14.58 -47.80 -15.22
N ILE A 325 15.01 -47.42 -14.00
CA ILE A 325 16.24 -47.90 -13.39
C ILE A 325 15.97 -48.25 -11.91
N ASP A 326 16.43 -49.43 -11.47
CA ASP A 326 16.34 -49.86 -10.07
C ASP A 326 17.53 -49.26 -9.28
N VAL A 327 17.30 -48.15 -8.57
CA VAL A 327 18.34 -47.37 -7.87
C VAL A 327 18.08 -47.34 -6.36
N LEU A 328 19.12 -47.57 -5.56
CA LEU A 328 19.08 -47.34 -4.12
C LEU A 328 18.67 -45.87 -3.84
N HIS A 329 17.60 -45.68 -3.06
CA HIS A 329 16.95 -44.38 -2.74
C HIS A 329 15.95 -43.83 -3.77
N GLU A 330 15.58 -44.58 -4.82
CA GLU A 330 14.63 -44.13 -5.86
C GLU A 330 13.32 -43.54 -5.29
N VAL A 331 12.75 -44.17 -4.25
CA VAL A 331 11.52 -43.69 -3.58
C VAL A 331 11.70 -42.33 -2.93
N SER A 332 12.87 -42.06 -2.34
CA SER A 332 13.16 -40.80 -1.65
C SER A 332 13.40 -39.65 -2.63
N VAL A 333 14.12 -39.93 -3.73
CA VAL A 333 14.37 -38.99 -4.84
C VAL A 333 13.07 -38.67 -5.57
N ARG A 334 12.30 -39.70 -5.94
CA ARG A 334 10.98 -39.55 -6.57
C ARG A 334 10.06 -38.64 -5.75
N ARG A 335 10.04 -38.84 -4.43
CA ARG A 335 9.20 -38.04 -3.53
C ARG A 335 9.72 -36.61 -3.37
N TRP A 336 11.03 -36.39 -3.43
CA TRP A 336 11.60 -35.05 -3.43
C TRP A 336 11.23 -34.30 -4.73
N LEU A 337 11.45 -34.90 -5.91
CA LEU A 337 11.06 -34.35 -7.21
C LEU A 337 9.56 -33.99 -7.26
N GLN A 338 8.69 -34.81 -6.67
CA GLN A 338 7.25 -34.52 -6.58
C GLN A 338 6.92 -33.30 -5.71
N VAL A 339 7.70 -33.03 -4.67
CA VAL A 339 7.54 -31.82 -3.84
C VAL A 339 8.11 -30.62 -4.59
N ARG A 340 9.28 -30.76 -5.21
CA ARG A 340 9.92 -29.68 -5.99
C ARG A 340 9.03 -29.25 -7.15
N LEU A 341 8.47 -30.19 -7.90
CA LEU A 341 7.49 -29.88 -8.95
C LEU A 341 6.26 -29.12 -8.44
N GLN A 342 5.80 -29.35 -7.20
CA GLN A 342 4.70 -28.57 -6.61
C GLN A 342 5.14 -27.13 -6.31
N VAL A 343 6.36 -26.94 -5.79
CA VAL A 343 6.95 -25.62 -5.54
C VAL A 343 7.17 -24.88 -6.87
N LEU A 344 7.80 -25.51 -7.86
CA LEU A 344 8.03 -24.92 -9.18
C LEU A 344 6.73 -24.56 -9.90
N HIS A 345 5.66 -25.36 -9.76
CA HIS A 345 4.35 -24.99 -10.29
C HIS A 345 3.74 -23.78 -9.58
N ALA A 346 3.96 -23.63 -8.27
CA ALA A 346 3.57 -22.42 -7.55
C ALA A 346 4.41 -21.20 -7.97
N ARG A 347 5.74 -21.35 -8.09
CA ARG A 347 6.65 -20.33 -8.63
C ARG A 347 6.22 -19.90 -10.03
N LEU A 348 5.85 -20.82 -10.91
CA LEU A 348 5.40 -20.48 -12.26
C LEU A 348 4.13 -19.61 -12.24
N ALA A 349 3.22 -19.87 -11.31
CA ALA A 349 2.00 -19.07 -11.13
C ALA A 349 2.28 -17.71 -10.48
N TYR A 350 3.29 -17.63 -9.60
CA TYR A 350 3.67 -16.43 -8.85
C TYR A 350 5.20 -16.22 -8.94
N PRO A 351 5.72 -15.84 -10.13
CA PRO A 351 7.16 -15.90 -10.45
C PRO A 351 8.03 -14.93 -9.65
N THR A 352 7.43 -13.95 -8.99
CA THR A 352 8.14 -12.90 -8.24
C THR A 352 7.87 -12.99 -6.73
N ASP A 353 7.24 -14.07 -6.25
CA ASP A 353 6.96 -14.27 -4.83
C ASP A 353 8.23 -14.73 -4.10
N GLU A 354 8.74 -13.87 -3.22
CA GLU A 354 9.99 -14.08 -2.49
C GLU A 354 9.91 -15.23 -1.47
N VAL A 355 8.71 -15.52 -0.94
CA VAL A 355 8.52 -16.67 -0.03
C VAL A 355 8.58 -17.97 -0.82
N LEU A 356 7.90 -18.04 -1.98
CA LEU A 356 8.01 -19.21 -2.86
C LEU A 356 9.44 -19.37 -3.39
N GLU A 357 10.16 -18.28 -3.67
CA GLU A 357 11.60 -18.31 -4.01
C GLU A 357 12.42 -18.97 -2.92
N GLN A 358 12.26 -18.50 -1.68
CA GLN A 358 12.99 -19.04 -0.54
C GLN A 358 12.66 -20.53 -0.30
N ILE A 359 11.40 -20.93 -0.49
CA ILE A 359 11.00 -22.34 -0.40
C ILE A 359 11.71 -23.17 -1.46
N ASP A 360 11.82 -22.66 -2.69
CA ASP A 360 12.52 -23.32 -3.80
C ASP A 360 14.04 -23.41 -3.57
N GLU A 361 14.66 -22.31 -3.15
CA GLU A 361 16.09 -22.27 -2.77
C GLU A 361 16.40 -23.24 -1.62
N ASN A 362 15.54 -23.32 -0.61
CA ASN A 362 15.69 -24.28 0.49
C ASN A 362 15.53 -25.74 0.04
N MET A 363 15.00 -25.97 -1.17
CA MET A 363 14.94 -27.28 -1.80
C MET A 363 16.12 -27.55 -2.75
N THR A 364 16.90 -26.54 -3.14
CA THR A 364 18.03 -26.74 -4.06
C THR A 364 19.09 -27.65 -3.45
N ASP A 365 19.45 -28.67 -4.23
CA ASP A 365 20.27 -29.80 -3.81
C ASP A 365 21.75 -29.38 -3.78
N ASP A 366 22.43 -29.56 -2.65
CA ASP A 366 23.89 -29.54 -2.57
C ASP A 366 24.52 -30.85 -3.12
N GLY A 367 23.69 -31.74 -3.66
CA GLY A 367 24.05 -33.00 -4.28
C GLY A 367 24.29 -34.12 -3.29
N GLN A 368 24.07 -33.89 -1.98
CA GLN A 368 24.34 -34.88 -0.92
C GLN A 368 23.17 -35.12 0.03
N THR A 369 22.16 -34.23 0.07
CA THR A 369 21.18 -34.23 1.16
C THR A 369 19.74 -34.25 0.67
N LEU A 370 19.18 -35.44 0.48
CA LEU A 370 17.73 -35.60 0.27
C LEU A 370 16.96 -35.20 1.53
N LEU A 371 15.97 -34.32 1.38
CA LEU A 371 15.10 -33.91 2.49
C LEU A 371 14.54 -35.13 3.25
N SER A 372 14.64 -35.08 4.57
CA SER A 372 14.00 -36.02 5.48
C SER A 372 12.47 -35.97 5.33
N LYS A 373 11.79 -36.99 5.86
CA LYS A 373 10.31 -37.01 5.88
C LYS A 373 9.72 -35.82 6.65
N GLY A 374 10.44 -35.31 7.66
CA GLY A 374 10.05 -34.14 8.45
C GLY A 374 10.14 -32.86 7.64
N GLU A 375 11.29 -32.62 7.00
CA GLU A 375 11.52 -31.43 6.16
C GLU A 375 10.52 -31.37 5.00
N LYS A 376 10.29 -32.48 4.30
CA LYS A 376 9.26 -32.57 3.24
C LYS A 376 7.87 -32.15 3.73
N ARG A 377 7.51 -32.53 4.95
CA ARG A 377 6.21 -32.15 5.54
C ARG A 377 6.19 -30.67 5.91
N SER A 378 7.31 -30.14 6.40
CA SER A 378 7.47 -28.72 6.71
C SER A 378 7.31 -27.88 5.45
N THR A 379 8.09 -28.19 4.40
CA THR A 379 8.03 -27.51 3.09
C THR A 379 6.63 -27.53 2.49
N LEU A 380 5.95 -28.68 2.50
CA LEU A 380 4.57 -28.75 2.00
C LEU A 380 3.57 -27.97 2.86
N THR A 381 3.82 -27.85 4.17
CA THR A 381 2.96 -27.07 5.07
C THR A 381 3.16 -25.58 4.80
N GLU A 382 4.41 -25.14 4.65
CA GLU A 382 4.78 -23.77 4.32
C GLU A 382 4.26 -23.37 2.93
N LEU A 383 4.48 -24.21 1.92
CA LEU A 383 3.93 -24.03 0.58
C LEU A 383 2.41 -23.90 0.61
N ARG A 384 1.71 -24.76 1.38
CA ARG A 384 0.24 -24.70 1.49
C ARG A 384 -0.24 -23.47 2.23
N ALA A 385 0.46 -23.04 3.28
CA ALA A 385 0.14 -21.81 3.99
C ALA A 385 0.32 -20.61 3.05
N ARG A 386 1.45 -20.54 2.34
CA ARG A 386 1.70 -19.47 1.38
C ARG A 386 0.73 -19.51 0.21
N LEU A 387 0.47 -20.68 -0.35
CA LEU A 387 -0.57 -20.83 -1.36
C LEU A 387 -1.95 -20.48 -0.81
N ALA A 388 -2.28 -20.73 0.46
CA ALA A 388 -3.55 -20.28 1.05
C ALA A 388 -3.60 -18.75 1.26
N GLU A 389 -2.46 -18.08 1.38
CA GLU A 389 -2.36 -16.61 1.38
C GLU A 389 -2.46 -16.03 -0.04
N LEU A 390 -1.99 -16.78 -1.04
CA LEU A 390 -1.98 -16.40 -2.47
C LEU A 390 -3.26 -16.82 -3.23
N GLN A 391 -3.88 -17.96 -2.86
CA GLN A 391 -5.05 -18.55 -3.52
C GLN A 391 -6.35 -17.78 -3.40
N PRO A 392 -6.59 -16.95 -2.39
CA PRO A 392 -7.69 -16.02 -2.48
C PRO A 392 -7.20 -14.87 -3.38
N GLY A 393 -7.26 -15.16 -4.69
CA GLY A 393 -7.15 -14.28 -5.86
C GLY A 393 -5.88 -13.44 -6.00
N GLY A 394 -4.97 -13.91 -6.86
CA GLY A 394 -3.88 -13.10 -7.44
C GLY A 394 -4.35 -12.00 -8.38
#